data_AF-A0A7X9HTT5-F1
#
_entry.id   AF-A0A7X9HTT5-F1
#
_cell.length_a   1.000
_cell.length_b   1.000
_cell.length_c   1.000
_cell.angle_alpha   90.00
_cell.angle_beta   90.00
_cell.angle_gamma   90.00
#
_symmetry.space_group_name_H-M   'P 1'
#
loop_
_entity.id
_entity.type
_entity.pdbx_description
1 polymer ?
#
loop_
_entity_poly.entity_id
_entity_poly.type
_entity_poly.pdbx_seq_one_letter_code
_entity_poly.pdbx_strand_id
1 'polypeptide(L)'
;MKNYYSLAVENLPASPVKVYGPFRLTKYAQFLIREVFPKHDELCYEEGKLMLQYIRGEQGEEAAQMLKRLKGQTIRLYEHYWK
;
A
#
# COMPACT_ATOMS: atom_id res chain seq x y z
N MET A 1 -14.19 0.16 -20.47
CA MET A 1 -14.29 0.24 -19.01
C MET A 1 -15.75 0.42 -18.62
N LYS A 2 -16.33 -0.54 -17.90
CA LYS A 2 -17.75 -0.47 -17.49
C LYS A 2 -17.85 0.46 -16.27
N ASN A 3 -18.69 1.49 -16.34
CA ASN A 3 -19.04 2.40 -15.24
C ASN A 3 -17.94 3.33 -14.68
N TYR A 4 -16.83 3.55 -15.38
CA TYR A 4 -15.79 4.54 -15.01
C TYR A 4 -15.18 4.37 -13.60
N TYR A 5 -15.22 3.19 -12.97
CA TYR A 5 -14.60 2.93 -11.66
C TYR A 5 -13.13 2.49 -11.72
N SER A 6 -12.49 2.62 -12.89
CA SER A 6 -11.10 2.22 -13.07
C SER A 6 -10.31 3.29 -13.81
N LEU A 7 -9.00 3.27 -13.60
CA LEU A 7 -8.01 4.14 -14.19
C LEU A 7 -6.86 3.30 -14.71
N ALA A 8 -6.18 3.79 -15.75
CA ALA A 8 -4.90 3.24 -16.16
C ALA A 8 -3.77 4.04 -15.50
N VAL A 9 -2.77 3.34 -14.98
CA VAL A 9 -1.59 3.95 -14.35
C VAL A 9 -0.35 3.47 -15.10
N GLU A 10 0.44 4.41 -15.61
CA GLU A 10 1.75 4.15 -16.21
C GLU A 10 2.83 4.52 -15.18
N ASN A 11 3.63 3.54 -14.78
CA ASN A 11 4.74 3.72 -13.86
C ASN A 11 6.04 3.24 -14.52
N LEU A 12 6.75 4.17 -15.16
CA LEU A 12 8.03 3.90 -15.82
C LEU A 12 9.20 4.27 -14.90
N PRO A 13 10.29 3.48 -14.89
CA PRO A 13 11.50 3.82 -14.15
C PRO A 13 11.99 5.23 -14.51
N ALA A 14 12.37 6.03 -13.51
CA ALA A 14 12.86 7.40 -13.66
C ALA A 14 11.89 8.41 -14.32
N SER A 15 10.60 8.06 -14.48
CA SER A 15 9.56 8.97 -14.96
C SER A 15 8.51 9.21 -13.87
N PRO A 16 7.85 10.39 -13.87
CA PRO A 16 6.70 10.59 -12.99
C PRO A 16 5.56 9.63 -13.36
N VAL A 17 4.83 9.15 -12.36
CA VAL A 17 3.66 8.29 -12.55
C VAL A 17 2.57 9.05 -13.30
N LYS A 18 2.10 8.49 -14.42
CA LYS A 18 1.01 9.07 -15.20
C LYS A 18 -0.27 8.29 -14.98
N VAL A 19 -1.38 9.01 -14.80
CA VAL A 19 -2.68 8.42 -14.50
C VAL A 19 -3.68 8.89 -15.54
N TYR A 20 -4.41 7.93 -16.13
CA TYR A 20 -5.34 8.14 -17.23
C TYR A 20 -6.75 7.68 -16.86
N GLY A 21 -7.73 8.56 -17.08
CA GLY A 21 -9.16 8.28 -16.91
C GLY A 21 -9.96 9.50 -16.43
N PRO A 22 -11.17 9.31 -15.87
CA PRO A 22 -12.04 10.40 -15.46
C PRO A 22 -11.37 11.34 -14.44
N PHE A 23 -11.46 12.65 -14.69
CA PHE A 23 -10.73 13.67 -13.94
C PHE A 23 -10.83 13.54 -12.41
N ARG A 24 -12.04 13.28 -11.90
CA ARG A 24 -12.29 13.11 -10.45
C ARG A 24 -11.45 11.97 -9.86
N LEU A 25 -11.42 10.82 -10.54
CA LEU A 25 -10.67 9.66 -10.08
C LEU A 25 -9.16 9.86 -10.30
N THR A 26 -8.76 10.43 -11.43
CA THR A 26 -7.34 10.73 -11.71
C THR A 26 -6.74 11.61 -10.62
N LYS A 27 -7.43 12.68 -10.22
CA LYS A 27 -6.98 13.57 -9.13
C LYS A 27 -6.85 12.83 -7.80
N TYR A 28 -7.81 11.96 -7.49
CA TYR A 28 -7.78 11.15 -6.27
C TYR A 28 -6.61 10.15 -6.28
N ALA A 29 -6.40 9.43 -7.39
CA ALA A 29 -5.29 8.50 -7.54
C ALA A 29 -3.93 9.19 -7.43
N GLN A 30 -3.77 10.38 -8.03
CA GLN A 30 -2.54 11.18 -7.86
C GLN A 30 -2.26 11.55 -6.41
N PHE A 31 -3.29 11.91 -5.64
CA PHE A 31 -3.16 12.14 -4.20
C PHE A 31 -2.72 10.87 -3.47
N LEU A 32 -3.35 9.72 -3.75
CA LEU A 32 -2.98 8.44 -3.14
C LEU A 32 -1.52 8.07 -3.41
N ILE A 33 -1.09 8.17 -4.67
CA ILE A 33 0.29 7.87 -5.10
C ILE A 33 1.31 8.75 -4.37
N ARG A 34 0.97 10.02 -4.12
CA ARG A 34 1.91 10.97 -3.52
C ARG A 34 1.94 10.90 -2.00
N GLU A 35 0.79 10.80 -1.36
CA GLU A 35 0.66 11.00 0.09
C GLU A 35 0.46 9.69 0.86
N VAL A 36 -0.24 8.71 0.28
CA VAL A 36 -0.76 7.56 1.03
C VAL A 36 0.03 6.28 0.74
N PHE A 37 0.21 5.94 -0.54
CA PHE A 37 0.89 4.71 -0.95
C PHE A 37 2.34 4.60 -0.49
N PRO A 38 3.17 5.67 -0.48
CA PRO A 38 4.54 5.55 0.02
C PRO A 38 4.57 5.03 1.46
N LYS A 39 3.73 5.58 2.35
CA LYS A 39 3.72 5.14 3.74
C LYS A 39 3.03 3.78 3.94
N HIS A 40 1.96 3.53 3.20
CA HIS A 40 1.29 2.25 3.18
C HIS A 40 2.23 1.11 2.77
N ASP A 41 2.98 1.31 1.68
CA ASP A 41 3.85 0.28 1.11
C ASP A 41 5.03 -0.04 2.02
N GLU A 42 5.58 0.96 2.73
CA GLU A 42 6.58 0.73 3.79
C GLU A 42 6.05 -0.21 4.88
N LEU A 43 4.85 0.05 5.41
CA LEU A 43 4.24 -0.77 6.46
C LEU A 43 3.96 -2.19 5.96
N CYS A 44 3.37 -2.31 4.76
CA CYS A 44 3.05 -3.60 4.17
C CYS A 44 4.30 -4.41 3.78
N TYR A 45 5.40 -3.74 3.43
CA TYR A 45 6.65 -4.40 3.13
C TYR A 45 7.24 -5.08 4.37
N GLU A 46 7.25 -4.40 5.52
CA GLU A 46 7.71 -4.97 6.79
C GLU A 46 6.86 -6.17 7.23
N GLU A 47 5.54 -6.04 7.17
CA GLU A 47 4.61 -7.14 7.46
C GLU A 47 4.84 -8.32 6.51
N GLY A 48 4.93 -8.07 5.20
CA GLY A 48 5.17 -9.11 4.19
C GLY A 48 6.49 -9.85 4.39
N LYS A 49 7.56 -9.13 4.77
CA LYS A 49 8.86 -9.73 5.09
C LYS A 49 8.76 -10.71 6.27
N LEU A 50 8.08 -10.31 7.34
CA LEU A 50 7.86 -11.18 8.50
C LEU A 50 6.98 -12.39 8.16
N MET A 51 5.96 -12.22 7.32
CA MET A 51 5.14 -13.33 6.82
C MET A 51 5.99 -14.34 6.03
N LEU A 52 6.90 -13.87 5.17
CA LEU A 52 7.80 -14.75 4.42
C LEU A 52 8.77 -15.48 5.34
N GLN A 53 9.33 -14.83 6.36
CA GLN A 53 10.19 -15.47 7.36
C GLN A 53 9.44 -16.55 8.12
N TYR A 54 8.21 -16.25 8.56
CA TYR A 54 7.33 -17.20 9.24
C TYR A 54 7.07 -18.44 8.38
N ILE A 55 6.71 -18.26 7.11
CA ILE A 55 6.42 -19.37 6.17
C ILE A 55 7.66 -20.22 5.91
N ARG A 56 8.85 -19.61 5.86
CA ARG A 56 10.13 -20.33 5.64
C ARG A 56 10.59 -21.10 6.88
N GLY A 57 9.93 -20.94 8.02
CA GLY A 57 10.35 -21.54 9.29
C GLY A 57 11.56 -20.86 9.93
N GLU A 58 12.00 -19.73 9.38
CA GLU A 58 13.07 -18.90 9.93
C GLU A 58 12.48 -18.07 11.07
N GLN A 59 12.88 -18.35 12.32
CA GLN A 59 12.44 -17.60 13.51
C GLN A 59 10.91 -17.52 13.66
N GLY A 60 10.19 -18.61 13.36
CA GLY A 60 8.72 -18.61 13.24
C GLY A 60 7.97 -18.05 14.46
N GLU A 61 8.36 -18.40 15.68
CA GLU A 61 7.69 -17.86 16.88
C GLU A 61 7.91 -16.36 17.06
N GLU A 62 9.12 -15.87 16.76
CA GLU A 62 9.48 -14.45 16.85
C GLU A 62 8.78 -13.64 15.75
N ALA A 63 8.79 -14.13 14.52
CA ALA A 63 8.11 -13.52 13.39
C ALA A 63 6.59 -13.42 13.62
N ALA A 64 5.97 -14.48 14.17
CA ALA A 64 4.56 -14.47 14.54
C ALA A 64 4.22 -13.46 15.64
N GLN A 65 5.10 -13.31 16.65
CA GLN A 65 4.93 -12.31 17.69
C GLN A 65 5.05 -10.89 17.13
N MET A 66 6.03 -10.65 16.25
CA MET A 66 6.21 -9.35 15.59
C MET A 66 5.01 -9.00 14.70
N LEU A 67 4.49 -9.94 13.91
CA LEU A 67 3.27 -9.74 13.12
C LEU A 67 2.06 -9.37 13.99
N LYS A 68 1.90 -10.00 15.16
CA LYS A 68 0.84 -9.63 16.11
C LYS A 68 0.97 -8.19 16.60
N ARG A 69 2.20 -7.67 16.75
CA ARG A 69 2.45 -6.28 17.19
C ARG A 69 2.17 -5.26 16.08
N LEU A 70 2.49 -5.60 14.83
CA LEU A 70 2.28 -4.71 13.67
C LEU A 70 0.81 -4.65 13.23
N LYS A 71 0.01 -5.68 13.56
CA LYS A 71 -1.40 -5.78 13.20
C LYS A 71 -2.16 -4.48 13.46
N GLY A 72 -2.71 -3.91 12.39
CA GLY A 72 -3.58 -2.74 12.43
C GLY A 72 -2.86 -1.39 12.20
N GLN A 73 -1.54 -1.38 11.98
CA GLN A 73 -0.82 -0.14 11.63
C GLN A 73 -1.35 0.50 10.34
N THR A 74 -1.65 -0.31 9.31
CA THR A 74 -2.22 0.19 8.06
C THR A 74 -3.61 0.79 8.25
N ILE A 75 -4.44 0.21 9.14
CA ILE A 75 -5.75 0.75 9.48
C ILE A 75 -5.59 2.12 10.15
N ARG A 76 -4.68 2.25 11.12
CA ARG A 76 -4.39 3.53 11.79
C ARG A 76 -3.89 4.59 10.81
N LEU A 77 -3.12 4.19 9.79
CA LEU A 77 -2.69 5.09 8.73
C LEU A 77 -3.89 5.62 7.94
N TYR A 78 -4.82 4.74 7.53
CA TYR A 78 -6.04 5.18 6.85
C TYR A 78 -6.94 6.06 7.72
N GLU A 79 -7.10 5.73 9.00
CA GLU A 79 -7.82 6.57 9.95
C GLU A 79 -7.20 7.97 10.11
N HIS A 80 -5.89 8.12 9.92
CA HIS A 80 -5.24 9.42 9.95
C HIS A 80 -5.61 10.29 8.74
N TYR A 81 -5.63 9.71 7.53
CA TYR A 81 -5.91 10.46 6.29
C TYR A 81 -7.40 10.68 6.01
N TRP A 82 -8.29 9.79 6.48
CA TRP A 82 -9.75 9.84 6.22
C TRP A 82 -10.59 10.21 7.45
N LYS A 83 -9.97 10.90 8.42
CA LYS A 83 -10.66 11.43 9.60
C LYS A 83 -11.58 12.60 9.28
#